data_AF-A0A955NP88-F1
#
_entry.id   AF-A0A955NP88-F1
#
_cell.length_a   1.000
_cell.length_b   1.000
_cell.length_c   1.000
_cell.angle_alpha   90.00
_cell.angle_beta   90.00
_cell.angle_gamma   90.00
#
_symmetry.space_group_name_H-M   'P 1'
#
loop_
_entity.id
_entity.type
_entity.pdbx_description
1 polymer ?
#
loop_
_entity_poly.entity_id
_entity_poly.type
_entity_poly.pdbx_seq_one_letter_code
_entity_poly.pdbx_strand_id
1 'polypeptide(L)'
;KESRKATVGIKTAGRLIHTIEGWASIGPEIDTGWASIFTEGHEWDVHPEKWEWDKALDALRFSSVPKAFSIQGTRPRPDRVESKDLSFDLELSPEESFDIHFVCALGETMQGAEELFRKLADDFPSTFQQAKGTWDKKIDSAFTPGNEKFSGNFPTLFTDEEDLARLYYHGAMGVLCCHRDNPLSQYGRTYVTLTPHNWTTASFLWDMMIAATGYAVFDPEILRKMIEVWLKADLQKYLATDYVTGKGLGYWYAVNNSAVVRLSYDYLRWSGDFDWLDKELNGKPILDHLEEHALHWHNLDHHGHGLADCGGVFNLLECVTTYIHEVAGFNALWVAAIRHVASFRKIKGQEDRAKEMERDADILLKNVLDLYCEG
;
A
#
# COMPACT_ATOMS: atom_id res chain seq x y z
N LYS A 1 10.82 -40.91 32.69
CA LYS A 1 10.67 -39.76 31.78
C LYS A 1 9.70 -38.82 32.49
N GLU A 2 10.18 -37.71 33.04
CA GLU A 2 9.36 -36.79 33.84
C GLU A 2 8.59 -35.83 32.93
N SER A 3 7.38 -35.45 33.34
CA SER A 3 6.61 -34.36 32.75
C SER A 3 7.29 -33.02 33.06
N ARG A 4 7.12 -32.04 32.16
CA ARG A 4 7.58 -30.66 32.36
C ARG A 4 6.38 -29.74 32.47
N LYS A 5 6.42 -28.83 33.44
CA LYS A 5 5.45 -27.76 33.59
C LYS A 5 5.92 -26.52 32.84
N ALA A 6 5.00 -25.86 32.13
CA ALA A 6 5.24 -24.62 31.42
C ALA A 6 4.00 -23.73 31.51
N THR A 7 4.19 -22.42 31.63
CA THR A 7 3.11 -21.44 31.47
C THR A 7 3.28 -20.75 30.11
N VAL A 8 2.24 -20.75 29.29
CA VAL A 8 2.21 -20.10 27.98
C VAL A 8 1.24 -18.92 28.05
N GLY A 9 1.65 -17.75 27.55
CA GLY A 9 0.82 -16.55 27.51
C GLY A 9 0.63 -16.06 26.08
N ILE A 10 -0.61 -15.85 25.65
CA ILE A 10 -0.97 -15.12 24.43
C ILE A 10 -1.41 -13.72 24.83
N LYS A 11 -0.55 -12.74 24.54
CA LYS A 11 -0.88 -11.32 24.68
C LYS A 11 -1.78 -10.88 23.54
N THR A 12 -3.06 -10.65 23.83
CA THR A 12 -3.96 -10.08 22.83
C THR A 12 -3.58 -8.64 22.54
N ALA A 13 -3.53 -8.30 21.26
CA ALA A 13 -3.34 -6.96 20.78
C ALA A 13 -4.53 -6.61 19.89
N GLY A 14 -5.38 -5.69 20.31
CA GLY A 14 -6.29 -5.01 19.41
C GLY A 14 -5.79 -3.60 19.16
N ARG A 15 -5.20 -3.44 17.98
CA ARG A 15 -5.29 -2.23 17.16
C ARG A 15 -5.63 -2.57 15.69
N LEU A 16 -5.77 -3.86 15.37
CA LEU A 16 -5.48 -4.44 14.04
C LEU A 16 -6.73 -5.08 13.40
N ILE A 17 -7.32 -4.40 12.40
CA ILE A 17 -8.68 -4.59 11.82
C ILE A 17 -8.67 -4.03 10.36
N HIS A 18 -9.38 -4.49 9.30
CA HIS A 18 -10.54 -5.40 9.11
C HIS A 18 -10.30 -6.46 7.97
N THR A 19 -11.40 -7.11 7.54
CA THR A 19 -11.65 -8.11 6.46
C THR A 19 -11.61 -7.58 5.01
N ILE A 20 -11.76 -8.36 3.92
CA ILE A 20 -11.86 -9.84 3.74
C ILE A 20 -10.88 -10.37 2.66
N GLU A 21 -10.18 -9.49 1.91
CA GLU A 21 -9.19 -9.87 0.88
C GLU A 21 -7.81 -9.19 1.02
N GLY A 22 -7.50 -8.58 2.19
CA GLY A 22 -6.21 -7.92 2.42
C GLY A 22 -5.88 -7.64 3.89
N TRP A 23 -4.59 -7.58 4.23
CA TRP A 23 -4.07 -7.29 5.56
C TRP A 23 -3.99 -5.79 5.83
N ALA A 24 -4.75 -5.25 6.78
CA ALA A 24 -4.75 -3.83 7.12
C ALA A 24 -4.31 -3.57 8.58
N SER A 25 -3.30 -2.71 8.77
CA SER A 25 -3.05 -1.97 10.03
C SER A 25 -4.27 -1.15 10.45
N ILE A 26 -4.36 -0.82 11.74
CA ILE A 26 -4.11 0.57 12.18
C ILE A 26 -3.20 0.44 13.41
N GLY A 27 -2.15 1.19 13.58
CA GLY A 27 -1.53 2.16 12.69
C GLY A 27 -0.20 2.47 13.36
N PRO A 28 0.03 3.76 13.50
CA PRO A 28 0.46 4.23 14.82
C PRO A 28 -0.23 5.54 15.20
N GLU A 29 -0.46 5.72 16.50
CA GLU A 29 -0.06 6.99 17.09
C GLU A 29 1.47 6.99 17.00
N ILE A 30 2.00 7.61 15.94
CA ILE A 30 3.42 7.82 15.78
C ILE A 30 3.74 9.04 16.63
N ASP A 31 4.22 8.81 17.85
CA ASP A 31 5.36 9.60 18.29
C ASP A 31 6.65 8.89 17.88
N THR A 32 6.93 8.93 16.58
CA THR A 32 8.31 8.93 16.05
C THR A 32 8.75 10.35 15.74
N GLY A 33 8.08 11.37 16.30
CA GLY A 33 8.23 12.77 15.90
C GLY A 33 7.66 13.14 14.52
N TRP A 34 7.11 12.20 13.74
CA TRP A 34 6.63 12.49 12.36
C TRP A 34 5.13 12.80 12.23
N ALA A 35 4.23 12.29 13.08
CA ALA A 35 2.80 12.62 12.95
C ALA A 35 2.49 14.00 13.51
N SER A 36 3.20 14.44 14.55
CA SER A 36 3.11 15.81 15.10
C SER A 36 3.36 16.88 14.03
N ILE A 37 4.24 16.61 13.06
CA ILE A 37 4.50 17.45 11.89
C ILE A 37 3.25 17.65 11.03
N PHE A 38 2.38 16.63 10.94
CA PHE A 38 1.22 16.62 10.05
C PHE A 38 -0.09 16.95 10.78
N THR A 39 -0.03 17.22 12.09
CA THR A 39 -1.21 17.46 12.94
C THR A 39 -1.10 18.69 13.85
N GLU A 40 -0.28 19.68 13.51
CA GLU A 40 -0.32 20.98 14.19
C GLU A 40 -1.74 21.56 14.13
N GLY A 41 -2.40 21.67 15.29
CA GLY A 41 -3.74 22.24 15.43
C GLY A 41 -4.91 21.25 15.46
N HIS A 42 -4.69 19.94 15.30
CA HIS A 42 -5.74 18.94 15.51
C HIS A 42 -5.70 18.37 16.94
N GLU A 43 -6.72 18.71 17.74
CA GLU A 43 -7.06 17.92 18.92
C GLU A 43 -7.43 16.50 18.45
N TRP A 44 -6.64 15.52 18.85
CA TRP A 44 -7.00 14.13 18.66
C TRP A 44 -8.22 13.83 19.52
N ASP A 45 -9.37 13.58 18.89
CA ASP A 45 -10.50 12.94 19.55
C ASP A 45 -10.00 11.60 20.12
N VAL A 46 -9.78 11.55 21.44
CA VAL A 46 -9.37 10.34 22.14
C VAL A 46 -10.54 9.37 22.09
N HIS A 47 -10.63 8.57 21.02
CA HIS A 47 -11.62 7.52 20.86
C HIS A 47 -11.38 6.49 21.96
N PRO A 48 -12.26 6.38 22.98
CA PRO A 48 -11.96 5.56 24.14
C PRO A 48 -12.10 4.08 23.76
N GLU A 49 -10.97 3.41 23.52
CA GLU A 49 -10.91 1.95 23.41
C GLU A 49 -11.51 1.32 24.67
N LYS A 50 -12.43 0.37 24.49
CA LYS A 50 -12.97 -0.44 25.59
C LYS A 50 -12.62 -1.89 25.40
N TRP A 51 -12.08 -2.47 26.46
CA TRP A 51 -11.64 -3.85 26.56
C TRP A 51 -12.39 -4.52 27.71
N GLU A 52 -13.14 -5.58 27.41
CA GLU A 52 -13.86 -6.35 28.42
C GLU A 52 -13.72 -7.86 28.19
N TRP A 53 -13.65 -8.64 29.27
CA TRP A 53 -13.68 -10.09 29.21
C TRP A 53 -15.12 -10.59 29.26
N ASP A 54 -15.57 -11.26 28.19
CA ASP A 54 -16.85 -11.95 28.19
C ASP A 54 -16.67 -13.40 28.68
N LYS A 55 -17.15 -13.67 29.89
CA LYS A 55 -17.15 -15.00 30.53
C LYS A 55 -18.04 -16.04 29.83
N ALA A 56 -19.00 -15.62 29.00
CA ALA A 56 -19.88 -16.52 28.26
C ALA A 56 -19.27 -16.99 26.93
N LEU A 57 -18.50 -16.10 26.26
CA LEU A 57 -17.70 -16.44 25.07
C LEU A 57 -16.35 -17.06 25.40
N ASP A 58 -15.83 -16.73 26.59
CA ASP A 58 -14.46 -16.98 27.01
C ASP A 58 -13.47 -16.29 26.04
N ALA A 59 -13.71 -15.00 25.82
CA ALA A 59 -12.99 -14.16 24.88
C ALA A 59 -12.95 -12.68 25.32
N LEU A 60 -11.92 -11.96 24.87
CA LEU A 60 -11.80 -10.51 25.03
C LEU A 60 -12.57 -9.80 23.92
N ARG A 61 -13.50 -8.93 24.32
CA ARG A 61 -14.17 -7.97 23.46
C ARG A 61 -13.38 -6.68 23.40
N PHE A 62 -13.29 -6.13 22.18
CA PHE A 62 -12.82 -4.79 21.88
C PHE A 62 -13.97 -3.97 21.28
N SER A 63 -14.08 -2.70 21.66
CA SER A 63 -14.88 -1.73 20.93
C SER A 63 -14.23 -0.34 20.90
N SER A 64 -14.42 0.39 19.80
CA SER A 64 -14.04 1.80 19.68
C SER A 64 -15.12 2.63 18.97
N VAL A 65 -15.02 3.95 19.15
CA VAL A 65 -15.85 4.99 18.51
C VAL A 65 -15.18 5.40 17.19
N PRO A 66 -15.91 5.66 16.09
CA PRO A 66 -17.36 5.57 15.96
C PRO A 66 -17.91 4.14 15.99
N LYS A 67 -17.32 3.19 15.24
CA LYS A 67 -17.74 1.77 15.20
C LYS A 67 -16.60 0.85 14.73
N ALA A 68 -15.86 0.24 15.65
CA ALA A 68 -15.09 -0.97 15.34
C ALA A 68 -15.20 -1.97 16.49
N PHE A 69 -15.33 -3.26 16.17
CA PHE A 69 -15.51 -4.34 17.14
C PHE A 69 -14.64 -5.54 16.79
N SER A 70 -14.01 -6.16 17.80
CA SER A 70 -13.38 -7.47 17.64
C SER A 70 -13.58 -8.36 18.86
N ILE A 71 -13.61 -9.67 18.62
CA ILE A 71 -13.58 -10.71 19.64
C ILE A 71 -12.27 -11.49 19.48
N GLN A 72 -11.45 -11.55 20.52
CA GLN A 72 -10.17 -12.24 20.54
C GLN A 72 -10.18 -13.33 21.62
N GLY A 73 -9.94 -14.58 21.23
CA GLY A 73 -10.00 -15.70 22.17
C GLY A 73 -9.45 -16.99 21.57
N THR A 74 -9.49 -18.07 22.35
CA THR A 74 -8.84 -19.32 21.99
C THR A 74 -9.71 -20.57 22.13
N ARG A 75 -9.24 -21.66 21.50
CA ARG A 75 -9.62 -23.05 21.80
C ARG A 75 -8.33 -23.89 21.93
N PRO A 76 -8.10 -24.61 23.05
CA PRO A 76 -8.91 -24.62 24.27
C PRO A 76 -8.94 -23.25 24.97
N ARG A 77 -9.78 -23.17 25.99
CA ARG A 77 -9.93 -21.97 26.84
C ARG A 77 -8.67 -21.73 27.69
N PRO A 78 -8.27 -20.48 27.94
CA PRO A 78 -7.18 -20.18 28.88
C PRO A 78 -7.58 -20.51 30.32
N ASP A 79 -6.60 -20.92 31.13
CA ASP A 79 -6.80 -21.15 32.57
C ASP A 79 -7.00 -19.83 33.33
N ARG A 80 -6.38 -18.75 32.86
CA ARG A 80 -6.43 -17.41 33.46
C ARG A 80 -6.41 -16.32 32.40
N VAL A 81 -7.08 -15.21 32.69
CA VAL A 81 -7.05 -13.99 31.86
C VAL A 81 -6.75 -12.78 32.73
N GLU A 82 -5.67 -12.10 32.39
CA GLU A 82 -5.15 -10.94 33.14
C GLU A 82 -5.03 -9.75 32.18
N SER A 83 -5.97 -8.81 32.28
CA SER A 83 -6.11 -7.66 31.37
C SER A 83 -6.28 -8.07 29.89
N LYS A 84 -5.17 -8.22 29.15
CA LYS A 84 -5.13 -8.62 27.74
C LYS A 84 -4.38 -9.94 27.51
N ASP A 85 -3.85 -10.55 28.56
CA ASP A 85 -3.00 -11.74 28.48
C ASP A 85 -3.85 -13.01 28.78
N LEU A 86 -3.91 -13.93 27.82
CA LEU A 86 -4.58 -15.24 27.92
C LEU A 86 -3.53 -16.29 28.31
N SER A 87 -3.66 -16.90 29.48
CA SER A 87 -2.62 -17.75 30.07
C SER A 87 -3.05 -19.20 30.23
N PHE A 88 -2.12 -20.12 29.96
CA PHE A 88 -2.29 -21.57 30.01
C PHE A 88 -1.22 -22.20 30.89
N ASP A 89 -1.60 -23.08 31.81
CA ASP A 89 -0.68 -23.92 32.59
C ASP A 89 -0.64 -25.32 32.01
N LEU A 90 0.47 -25.66 31.37
CA LEU A 90 0.67 -26.93 30.68
C LEU A 90 1.55 -27.85 31.51
N GLU A 91 1.19 -29.13 31.59
CA GLU A 91 2.08 -30.20 32.03
C GLU A 91 2.19 -31.22 30.89
N LEU A 92 3.37 -31.31 30.27
CA LEU A 92 3.59 -32.11 29.07
C LEU A 92 4.62 -33.21 29.34
N SER A 93 4.26 -34.42 28.95
CA SER A 93 5.16 -35.58 28.89
C SER A 93 6.16 -35.44 27.74
N PRO A 94 7.30 -36.14 27.75
CA PRO A 94 8.18 -36.15 26.59
C PRO A 94 7.47 -36.71 25.35
N GLU A 95 7.58 -36.00 24.23
CA GLU A 95 6.88 -36.24 22.95
C GLU A 95 5.37 -35.91 22.95
N GLU A 96 4.83 -35.32 24.03
CA GLU A 96 3.46 -34.78 24.08
C GLU A 96 3.40 -33.34 23.50
N SER A 97 2.32 -33.04 22.78
CA SER A 97 2.06 -31.73 22.16
C SER A 97 0.71 -31.16 22.61
N PHE A 98 0.62 -29.83 22.67
CA PHE A 98 -0.62 -29.11 23.02
C PHE A 98 -0.83 -27.94 22.06
N ASP A 99 -1.98 -27.93 21.40
CA ASP A 99 -2.33 -26.93 20.39
C ASP A 99 -3.23 -25.84 20.99
N ILE A 100 -2.90 -24.58 20.71
CA ILE A 100 -3.73 -23.42 21.05
C ILE A 100 -4.15 -22.73 19.75
N HIS A 101 -5.43 -22.84 19.43
CA HIS A 101 -6.04 -22.13 18.32
C HIS A 101 -6.43 -20.73 18.77
N PHE A 102 -5.90 -19.70 18.12
CA PHE A 102 -6.26 -18.29 18.37
C PHE A 102 -7.12 -17.73 17.23
N VAL A 103 -8.20 -17.03 17.59
CA VAL A 103 -9.11 -16.38 16.64
C VAL A 103 -9.29 -14.92 17.04
N CYS A 104 -9.09 -14.02 16.07
CA CYS A 104 -9.52 -12.63 16.12
C CYS A 104 -10.64 -12.44 15.09
N ALA A 105 -11.89 -12.34 15.55
CA ALA A 105 -13.06 -12.13 14.70
C ALA A 105 -13.48 -10.66 14.76
N LEU A 106 -13.88 -10.12 13.61
CA LEU A 106 -14.03 -8.68 13.37
C LEU A 106 -15.44 -8.39 12.86
N GLY A 107 -16.08 -7.30 13.28
CA GLY A 107 -17.43 -6.98 12.84
C GLY A 107 -17.81 -5.51 12.92
N GLU A 108 -18.76 -5.11 12.06
CA GLU A 108 -19.39 -3.78 12.08
C GLU A 108 -20.31 -3.57 13.29
N THR A 109 -20.67 -4.66 13.96
CA THR A 109 -21.41 -4.69 15.23
C THR A 109 -20.76 -5.71 16.17
N MET A 110 -20.90 -5.50 17.49
CA MET A 110 -20.43 -6.47 18.48
C MET A 110 -21.03 -7.86 18.24
N GLN A 111 -22.35 -7.96 18.07
CA GLN A 111 -23.03 -9.23 17.81
C GLN A 111 -22.47 -9.96 16.58
N GLY A 112 -22.23 -9.25 15.46
CA GLY A 112 -21.65 -9.86 14.26
C GLY A 112 -20.23 -10.39 14.50
N ALA A 113 -19.43 -9.69 15.31
CA ALA A 113 -18.09 -10.17 15.69
C ALA A 113 -18.15 -11.42 16.60
N GLU A 114 -19.15 -11.52 17.48
CA GLU A 114 -19.37 -12.69 18.35
C GLU A 114 -19.86 -13.93 17.59
N GLU A 115 -20.81 -13.75 16.68
CA GLU A 115 -21.31 -14.82 15.82
C GLU A 115 -20.19 -15.36 14.92
N LEU A 116 -19.37 -14.46 14.35
CA LEU A 116 -18.19 -14.83 13.59
C LEU A 116 -17.13 -15.54 14.45
N PHE A 117 -16.87 -15.06 15.68
CA PHE A 117 -15.92 -15.71 16.59
C PHE A 117 -16.31 -17.16 16.89
N ARG A 118 -17.56 -17.40 17.31
CA ARG A 118 -18.04 -18.76 17.59
C ARG A 118 -17.87 -19.67 16.37
N LYS A 119 -18.29 -19.20 15.19
CA LYS A 119 -18.16 -19.94 13.92
C LYS A 119 -16.70 -20.32 13.61
N LEU A 120 -15.76 -19.39 13.74
CA LEU A 120 -14.35 -19.60 13.41
C LEU A 120 -13.60 -20.42 14.48
N ALA A 121 -13.95 -20.25 15.76
CA ALA A 121 -13.27 -20.90 16.87
C ALA A 121 -13.75 -22.33 17.11
N ASP A 122 -15.07 -22.57 17.05
CA ASP A 122 -15.65 -23.86 17.42
C ASP A 122 -15.46 -24.93 16.32
N ASP A 123 -15.15 -24.52 15.07
CA ASP A 123 -14.62 -25.38 14.00
C ASP A 123 -13.33 -24.77 13.40
N PHE A 124 -12.33 -24.57 14.27
CA PHE A 124 -11.03 -24.04 13.86
C PHE A 124 -10.29 -24.89 12.81
N PRO A 125 -10.25 -26.24 12.86
CA PRO A 125 -9.54 -27.03 11.86
C PRO A 125 -10.06 -26.82 10.43
N SER A 126 -11.39 -26.79 10.25
CA SER A 126 -12.01 -26.49 8.96
C SER A 126 -11.73 -25.05 8.52
N THR A 127 -11.87 -24.09 9.43
CA THR A 127 -11.57 -22.67 9.21
C THR A 127 -10.12 -22.45 8.77
N PHE A 128 -9.16 -23.11 9.43
CA PHE A 128 -7.73 -23.02 9.10
C PHE A 128 -7.43 -23.61 7.72
N GLN A 129 -7.99 -24.79 7.39
CA GLN A 129 -7.82 -25.39 6.06
C GLN A 129 -8.46 -24.54 4.95
N GLN A 130 -9.62 -23.91 5.21
CA GLN A 130 -10.23 -22.97 4.27
C GLN A 130 -9.35 -21.74 4.06
N ALA A 131 -8.82 -21.15 5.14
CA ALA A 131 -7.93 -19.99 5.06
C ALA A 131 -6.62 -20.32 4.31
N LYS A 132 -6.00 -21.46 4.63
CA LYS A 132 -4.81 -21.96 3.93
C LYS A 132 -5.10 -22.17 2.44
N GLY A 133 -6.13 -22.94 2.10
CA GLY A 133 -6.50 -23.22 0.70
C GLY A 133 -6.91 -21.97 -0.10
N THR A 134 -7.35 -20.91 0.57
CA THR A 134 -7.61 -19.60 -0.06
C THR A 134 -6.30 -18.87 -0.39
N TRP A 135 -5.31 -18.93 0.51
CA TRP A 135 -3.97 -18.38 0.26
C TRP A 135 -3.18 -19.18 -0.75
N ASP A 136 -3.20 -20.52 -0.68
CA ASP A 136 -2.59 -21.42 -1.68
C ASP A 136 -3.07 -21.03 -3.09
N LYS A 137 -4.39 -21.00 -3.31
CA LYS A 137 -5.00 -20.59 -4.59
C LYS A 137 -4.62 -19.17 -5.02
N LYS A 138 -4.50 -18.22 -4.07
CA LYS A 138 -4.11 -16.84 -4.36
C LYS A 138 -2.65 -16.76 -4.83
N ILE A 139 -1.76 -17.53 -4.22
CA ILE A 139 -0.35 -17.65 -4.60
C ILE A 139 -0.22 -18.36 -5.96
N ASP A 140 -0.88 -19.50 -6.14
CA ASP A 140 -0.90 -20.24 -7.41
C ASP A 140 -1.39 -19.37 -8.57
N SER A 141 -2.49 -18.63 -8.37
CA SER A 141 -3.02 -17.68 -9.35
C SER A 141 -2.00 -16.61 -9.72
N ALA A 142 -1.22 -16.12 -8.76
CA ALA A 142 -0.25 -15.05 -8.97
C ALA A 142 0.91 -15.45 -9.90
N PHE A 143 1.16 -16.74 -10.11
CA PHE A 143 2.16 -17.27 -11.04
C PHE A 143 1.55 -18.02 -12.24
N THR A 144 0.22 -18.03 -12.38
CA THR A 144 -0.48 -18.76 -13.44
C THR A 144 -0.93 -17.81 -14.56
N PRO A 145 -0.43 -17.94 -15.80
CA PRO A 145 -0.91 -17.16 -16.94
C PRO A 145 -2.39 -17.40 -17.23
N GLY A 146 -3.15 -16.32 -17.46
CA GLY A 146 -4.59 -16.40 -17.75
C GLY A 146 -5.45 -16.87 -16.58
N ASN A 147 -4.99 -16.67 -15.34
CA ASN A 147 -5.79 -16.94 -14.14
C ASN A 147 -7.00 -15.98 -14.03
N GLU A 148 -8.03 -16.39 -13.28
CA GLU A 148 -9.26 -15.60 -13.12
C GLU A 148 -9.16 -14.50 -12.03
N LYS A 149 -8.07 -14.43 -11.25
CA LYS A 149 -7.98 -13.56 -10.06
C LYS A 149 -7.23 -12.24 -10.32
N PHE A 150 -6.23 -12.23 -11.20
CA PHE A 150 -5.41 -11.06 -11.51
C PHE A 150 -5.36 -10.85 -13.03
N SER A 151 -5.26 -9.60 -13.49
CA SER A 151 -5.20 -9.30 -14.93
C SER A 151 -3.86 -9.65 -15.58
N GLY A 152 -2.87 -10.07 -14.79
CA GLY A 152 -1.59 -10.61 -15.23
C GLY A 152 -1.11 -11.73 -14.29
N ASN A 153 0.19 -11.98 -14.31
CA ASN A 153 0.86 -12.91 -13.40
C ASN A 153 2.36 -12.56 -13.30
N PHE A 154 2.96 -12.87 -12.16
CA PHE A 154 4.42 -12.89 -12.04
C PHE A 154 5.01 -14.05 -12.86
N PRO A 155 6.19 -13.88 -13.49
CA PRO A 155 6.93 -14.99 -14.06
C PRO A 155 7.46 -15.93 -12.96
N THR A 156 7.48 -17.24 -13.20
CA THR A 156 8.16 -18.18 -12.29
C THR A 156 9.67 -18.01 -12.40
N LEU A 157 10.36 -17.77 -11.28
CA LEU A 157 11.82 -17.72 -11.23
C LEU A 157 12.39 -19.13 -11.01
N PHE A 158 13.16 -19.61 -11.99
CA PHE A 158 13.96 -20.83 -11.89
C PHE A 158 15.42 -20.44 -11.65
N THR A 159 15.97 -20.84 -10.50
CA THR A 159 17.36 -20.59 -10.10
C THR A 159 17.78 -21.62 -9.05
N ASP A 160 19.06 -22.01 -9.05
CA ASP A 160 19.65 -22.85 -8.01
C ASP A 160 20.08 -22.04 -6.77
N GLU A 161 20.09 -20.70 -6.87
CA GLU A 161 20.44 -19.78 -5.79
C GLU A 161 19.25 -19.52 -4.84
N GLU A 162 19.22 -20.23 -3.70
CA GLU A 162 18.11 -20.16 -2.73
C GLU A 162 17.80 -18.75 -2.21
N ASP A 163 18.82 -17.91 -1.97
CA ASP A 163 18.62 -16.55 -1.46
C ASP A 163 17.99 -15.63 -2.51
N LEU A 164 18.33 -15.83 -3.80
CA LEU A 164 17.72 -15.10 -4.90
C LEU A 164 16.26 -15.54 -5.10
N ALA A 165 15.98 -16.85 -5.01
CA ALA A 165 14.62 -17.37 -5.02
C ALA A 165 13.81 -16.78 -3.84
N ARG A 166 14.36 -16.81 -2.63
CA ARG A 166 13.70 -16.25 -1.42
C ARG A 166 13.39 -14.76 -1.58
N LEU A 167 14.34 -13.96 -2.08
CA LEU A 167 14.14 -12.54 -2.35
C LEU A 167 12.99 -12.31 -3.34
N TYR A 168 12.99 -13.05 -4.46
CA TYR A 168 11.96 -12.92 -5.50
C TYR A 168 10.57 -13.29 -4.98
N TYR A 169 10.42 -14.47 -4.37
CA TYR A 169 9.13 -14.94 -3.88
C TYR A 169 8.63 -14.15 -2.66
N HIS A 170 9.52 -13.61 -1.81
CA HIS A 170 9.12 -12.63 -0.79
C HIS A 170 8.62 -11.31 -1.39
N GLY A 171 9.23 -10.81 -2.48
CA GLY A 171 8.73 -9.63 -3.19
C GLY A 171 7.30 -9.81 -3.71
N ALA A 172 7.03 -10.96 -4.35
CA ALA A 172 5.69 -11.32 -4.80
C ALA A 172 4.70 -11.47 -3.63
N MET A 173 5.10 -12.11 -2.53
CA MET A 173 4.28 -12.21 -1.31
C MET A 173 3.97 -10.83 -0.70
N GLY A 174 4.92 -9.89 -0.72
CA GLY A 174 4.70 -8.50 -0.31
C GLY A 174 3.54 -7.86 -1.10
N VAL A 175 3.58 -7.96 -2.43
CA VAL A 175 2.50 -7.47 -3.30
C VAL A 175 1.14 -8.15 -2.99
N LEU A 176 1.14 -9.46 -2.72
CA LEU A 176 -0.08 -10.19 -2.34
C LEU A 176 -0.64 -9.77 -0.96
N CYS A 177 0.21 -9.30 -0.05
CA CYS A 177 -0.21 -8.71 1.24
C CYS A 177 -0.73 -7.26 1.08
N CYS A 178 -0.18 -6.50 0.13
CA CYS A 178 -0.62 -5.15 -0.24
C CYS A 178 -2.00 -5.13 -0.94
N HIS A 179 -2.41 -6.25 -1.56
CA HIS A 179 -3.71 -6.43 -2.21
C HIS A 179 -4.90 -6.05 -1.33
N ARG A 180 -5.89 -5.39 -1.90
CA ARG A 180 -7.18 -5.05 -1.29
C ARG A 180 -8.32 -5.40 -2.22
N ASP A 181 -9.27 -6.14 -1.69
CA ASP A 181 -10.64 -6.12 -2.18
C ASP A 181 -11.55 -5.81 -0.99
N ASN A 182 -12.24 -4.66 -1.07
CA ASN A 182 -13.10 -4.14 -0.03
C ASN A 182 -14.33 -3.54 -0.73
N PRO A 183 -15.56 -3.99 -0.42
CA PRO A 183 -16.77 -3.52 -1.09
C PRO A 183 -17.06 -2.02 -0.88
N LEU A 184 -16.42 -1.37 0.09
CA LEU A 184 -16.50 0.08 0.32
C LEU A 184 -15.52 0.90 -0.55
N SER A 185 -14.57 0.24 -1.21
CA SER A 185 -13.50 0.89 -2.00
C SER A 185 -14.06 1.68 -3.19
N GLN A 186 -13.74 2.98 -3.26
CA GLN A 186 -14.01 3.79 -4.47
C GLN A 186 -13.11 3.39 -5.67
N TYR A 187 -12.05 2.62 -5.42
CA TYR A 187 -11.18 2.06 -6.45
C TYR A 187 -11.70 0.71 -7.00
N GLY A 188 -12.58 0.04 -6.25
CA GLY A 188 -12.70 -1.42 -6.33
C GLY A 188 -11.44 -2.10 -5.78
N ARG A 189 -11.03 -3.22 -6.40
CA ARG A 189 -9.77 -3.91 -6.07
C ARG A 189 -8.56 -2.98 -6.30
N THR A 190 -7.60 -2.97 -5.39
CA THR A 190 -6.48 -2.03 -5.37
C THR A 190 -5.28 -2.56 -4.57
N TYR A 191 -4.19 -1.79 -4.48
CA TYR A 191 -2.99 -2.11 -3.69
C TYR A 191 -2.59 -0.92 -2.81
N VAL A 192 -2.08 -1.20 -1.61
CA VAL A 192 -1.55 -0.21 -0.67
C VAL A 192 -0.27 -0.72 0.00
N THR A 193 0.73 0.14 0.11
CA THR A 193 2.15 -0.24 0.30
C THR A 193 2.63 -0.17 1.74
N LEU A 194 2.20 0.83 2.52
CA LEU A 194 2.64 1.02 3.91
C LEU A 194 2.00 0.04 4.93
N THR A 195 1.41 -1.04 4.44
CA THR A 195 0.55 -1.94 5.20
C THR A 195 1.28 -3.22 5.64
N PRO A 196 0.88 -3.91 6.73
CA PRO A 196 -0.14 -3.57 7.71
C PRO A 196 0.46 -2.89 8.95
N HIS A 197 1.28 -1.85 8.77
CA HIS A 197 1.74 -1.02 9.90
C HIS A 197 1.23 0.43 9.85
N ASN A 198 1.24 1.10 8.70
CA ASN A 198 0.95 2.53 8.57
C ASN A 198 -0.15 2.81 7.54
N TRP A 199 -0.81 3.97 7.66
CA TRP A 199 -1.57 4.66 6.59
C TRP A 199 -2.42 3.75 5.69
N THR A 200 -3.29 2.96 6.30
CA THR A 200 -3.70 1.69 5.73
C THR A 200 -4.65 1.72 4.56
N THR A 201 -5.34 2.85 4.41
CA THR A 201 -6.24 3.09 3.30
C THR A 201 -5.65 4.06 2.30
N ALA A 202 -4.47 4.62 2.59
CA ALA A 202 -3.78 5.53 1.69
C ALA A 202 -3.04 4.76 0.59
N SER A 203 -3.11 5.28 -0.63
CA SER A 203 -2.36 4.86 -1.79
C SER A 203 -1.49 6.02 -2.27
N PHE A 204 -0.18 5.79 -2.35
CA PHE A 204 0.87 6.78 -2.56
C PHE A 204 1.50 6.61 -3.95
N LEU A 205 1.68 7.72 -4.67
CA LEU A 205 2.33 7.70 -5.99
C LEU A 205 3.82 7.32 -5.90
N TRP A 206 4.52 7.73 -4.85
CA TRP A 206 5.94 7.42 -4.60
C TRP A 206 6.20 5.92 -4.52
N ASP A 207 5.57 5.23 -3.56
CA ASP A 207 5.72 3.80 -3.33
C ASP A 207 5.32 2.99 -4.57
N MET A 208 4.20 3.36 -5.19
CA MET A 208 3.68 2.67 -6.37
C MET A 208 4.61 2.87 -7.57
N MET A 209 5.21 4.06 -7.75
CA MET A 209 6.21 4.32 -8.79
C MET A 209 7.44 3.42 -8.62
N ILE A 210 7.94 3.25 -7.40
CA ILE A 210 9.10 2.37 -7.11
C ILE A 210 8.78 0.91 -7.48
N ALA A 211 7.55 0.46 -7.19
CA ALA A 211 7.08 -0.90 -7.50
C ALA A 211 6.42 -1.06 -8.90
N ALA A 212 6.41 -0.02 -9.74
CA ALA A 212 5.52 0.08 -10.90
C ALA A 212 5.67 -1.06 -11.91
N THR A 213 6.89 -1.48 -12.22
CA THR A 213 7.14 -2.62 -13.12
C THR A 213 6.56 -3.93 -12.55
N GLY A 214 6.58 -4.14 -11.23
CA GLY A 214 5.99 -5.32 -10.60
C GLY A 214 4.47 -5.35 -10.78
N TYR A 215 3.80 -4.22 -10.54
CA TYR A 215 2.34 -4.10 -10.72
C TYR A 215 1.92 -4.15 -12.20
N ALA A 216 2.71 -3.60 -13.11
CA ALA A 216 2.44 -3.65 -14.55
C ALA A 216 2.46 -5.10 -15.09
N VAL A 217 3.36 -5.93 -14.55
CA VAL A 217 3.45 -7.36 -14.87
C VAL A 217 2.32 -8.16 -14.22
N PHE A 218 2.04 -7.89 -12.95
CA PHE A 218 1.18 -8.72 -12.12
C PHE A 218 -0.32 -8.42 -12.26
N ASP A 219 -0.72 -7.15 -12.25
CA ASP A 219 -2.14 -6.76 -12.33
C ASP A 219 -2.32 -5.43 -13.09
N PRO A 220 -1.96 -5.39 -14.39
CA PRO A 220 -1.96 -4.18 -15.22
C PRO A 220 -3.29 -3.42 -15.26
N GLU A 221 -4.43 -4.10 -15.20
CA GLU A 221 -5.73 -3.42 -15.18
C GLU A 221 -5.98 -2.65 -13.88
N ILE A 222 -5.54 -3.19 -12.74
CA ILE A 222 -5.67 -2.49 -11.46
C ILE A 222 -4.69 -1.33 -11.41
N LEU A 223 -3.46 -1.50 -11.91
CA LEU A 223 -2.50 -0.40 -12.06
C LEU A 223 -3.09 0.75 -12.90
N ARG A 224 -3.68 0.45 -14.08
CA ARG A 224 -4.39 1.45 -14.91
C ARG A 224 -5.50 2.16 -14.13
N LYS A 225 -6.35 1.42 -13.41
CA LYS A 225 -7.44 2.00 -12.61
C LYS A 225 -6.91 2.94 -11.52
N MET A 226 -5.83 2.58 -10.83
CA MET A 226 -5.19 3.43 -9.82
C MET A 226 -4.64 4.72 -10.45
N ILE A 227 -3.97 4.62 -11.62
CA ILE A 227 -3.49 5.79 -12.38
C ILE A 227 -4.65 6.73 -12.75
N GLU A 228 -5.77 6.20 -13.23
CA GLU A 228 -6.96 7.00 -13.52
C GLU A 228 -7.61 7.66 -12.30
N VAL A 229 -7.41 7.14 -11.08
CA VAL A 229 -7.83 7.84 -9.86
C VAL A 229 -6.88 8.98 -9.53
N TRP A 230 -5.56 8.76 -9.61
CA TRP A 230 -4.58 9.82 -9.36
C TRP A 230 -4.65 10.97 -10.37
N LEU A 231 -4.90 10.69 -11.65
CA LEU A 231 -5.14 11.72 -12.68
C LEU A 231 -6.46 12.49 -12.49
N LYS A 232 -7.39 12.01 -11.66
CA LYS A 232 -8.57 12.77 -11.22
C LYS A 232 -8.34 13.54 -9.91
N ALA A 233 -7.30 13.18 -9.15
CA ALA A 233 -7.00 13.79 -7.87
C ALA A 233 -6.24 15.11 -8.04
N ASP A 234 -6.39 16.02 -7.08
CA ASP A 234 -5.61 17.26 -7.05
C ASP A 234 -4.20 16.98 -6.52
N LEU A 235 -3.35 16.47 -7.42
CA LEU A 235 -1.97 16.09 -7.10
C LEU A 235 -1.07 17.27 -6.71
N GLN A 236 -1.53 18.52 -6.90
CA GLN A 236 -0.84 19.72 -6.40
C GLN A 236 -1.26 20.10 -4.97
N LYS A 237 -2.17 19.33 -4.35
CA LYS A 237 -2.61 19.52 -2.95
C LYS A 237 -2.38 18.31 -2.05
N TYR A 238 -2.27 17.11 -2.59
CA TYR A 238 -2.31 15.86 -1.81
C TYR A 238 -1.19 14.88 -2.20
N LEU A 239 -0.54 14.29 -1.21
CA LEU A 239 0.57 13.32 -1.37
C LEU A 239 0.08 11.89 -1.60
N ALA A 240 -1.15 11.61 -1.16
CA ALA A 240 -1.79 10.31 -1.30
C ALA A 240 -3.29 10.47 -1.50
N THR A 241 -3.96 9.35 -1.68
CA THR A 241 -5.41 9.25 -1.80
C THR A 241 -5.92 8.06 -0.99
N ASP A 242 -7.05 8.22 -0.33
CA ASP A 242 -7.73 7.17 0.42
C ASP A 242 -8.51 6.26 -0.54
N TYR A 243 -8.23 4.96 -0.58
CA TYR A 243 -8.97 4.05 -1.45
C TYR A 243 -10.42 3.82 -1.00
N VAL A 244 -10.72 4.01 0.28
CA VAL A 244 -12.07 3.78 0.84
C VAL A 244 -13.01 4.93 0.52
N THR A 245 -12.57 6.18 0.65
CA THR A 245 -13.42 7.37 0.34
C THR A 245 -13.11 8.04 -1.00
N GLY A 246 -12.02 7.67 -1.67
CA GLY A 246 -11.56 8.31 -2.92
C GLY A 246 -10.96 9.71 -2.75
N LYS A 247 -10.81 10.20 -1.51
CA LYS A 247 -10.36 11.57 -1.21
C LYS A 247 -8.84 11.70 -1.19
N GLY A 248 -8.33 12.90 -1.50
CA GLY A 248 -6.93 13.24 -1.28
C GLY A 248 -6.56 13.28 0.21
N LEU A 249 -5.31 12.97 0.52
CA LEU A 249 -4.72 12.94 1.86
C LEU A 249 -3.45 13.79 1.93
N GLY A 250 -3.22 14.43 3.09
CA GLY A 250 -2.02 15.23 3.36
C GLY A 250 -1.97 16.57 2.62
N TYR A 251 -0.75 17.00 2.32
CA TYR A 251 -0.38 18.21 1.57
C TYR A 251 0.33 17.82 0.26
N TRP A 252 0.78 18.79 -0.53
CA TRP A 252 1.48 18.57 -1.80
C TRP A 252 2.81 17.79 -1.64
N TYR A 253 3.05 16.80 -2.51
CA TYR A 253 4.32 16.08 -2.55
C TYR A 253 4.97 16.18 -3.94
N ALA A 254 6.24 16.62 -4.00
CA ALA A 254 6.89 17.05 -5.23
C ALA A 254 6.98 15.95 -6.31
N VAL A 255 7.07 14.68 -5.91
CA VAL A 255 7.19 13.56 -6.86
C VAL A 255 5.94 13.36 -7.71
N ASN A 256 4.75 13.77 -7.24
CA ASN A 256 3.47 13.30 -7.77
C ASN A 256 3.36 13.38 -9.29
N ASN A 257 3.81 14.52 -9.85
CA ASN A 257 3.76 14.81 -11.29
C ASN A 257 4.64 13.86 -12.11
N SER A 258 5.90 13.61 -11.70
CA SER A 258 6.78 12.68 -12.41
C SER A 258 6.42 11.22 -12.13
N ALA A 259 5.92 10.91 -10.94
CA ALA A 259 5.49 9.57 -10.54
C ALA A 259 4.30 9.05 -11.35
N VAL A 260 3.24 9.85 -11.56
CA VAL A 260 2.08 9.41 -12.34
C VAL A 260 2.43 9.17 -13.81
N VAL A 261 3.36 9.96 -14.37
CA VAL A 261 3.91 9.75 -15.72
C VAL A 261 4.76 8.48 -15.78
N ARG A 262 5.62 8.25 -14.79
CA ARG A 262 6.46 7.05 -14.72
C ARG A 262 5.63 5.77 -14.56
N LEU A 263 4.60 5.80 -13.72
CA LEU A 263 3.61 4.72 -13.57
C LEU A 263 2.91 4.40 -14.91
N SER A 264 2.48 5.44 -15.63
CA SER A 264 1.87 5.32 -16.95
C SER A 264 2.83 4.71 -17.98
N TYR A 265 4.11 5.07 -17.93
CA TYR A 265 5.16 4.49 -18.77
C TYR A 265 5.42 3.01 -18.48
N ASP A 266 5.56 2.62 -17.21
CA ASP A 266 5.73 1.22 -16.84
C ASP A 266 4.49 0.37 -17.17
N TYR A 267 3.28 0.93 -17.03
CA TYR A 267 2.04 0.29 -17.51
C TYR A 267 2.03 0.09 -19.04
N LEU A 268 2.23 1.17 -19.81
CA LEU A 268 2.14 1.16 -21.27
C LEU A 268 3.19 0.28 -21.93
N ARG A 269 4.44 0.32 -21.46
CA ARG A 269 5.53 -0.47 -22.05
C ARG A 269 5.38 -1.98 -21.81
N TRP A 270 4.56 -2.39 -20.84
CA TRP A 270 4.29 -3.79 -20.56
C TRP A 270 2.98 -4.26 -21.20
N SER A 271 1.90 -3.50 -21.06
CA SER A 271 0.57 -3.86 -21.57
C SER A 271 0.43 -3.68 -23.08
N GLY A 272 1.14 -2.72 -23.67
CA GLY A 272 0.92 -2.30 -25.07
C GLY A 272 -0.40 -1.57 -25.31
N ASP A 273 -1.14 -1.19 -24.26
CA ASP A 273 -2.44 -0.50 -24.36
C ASP A 273 -2.28 0.98 -24.73
N PHE A 274 -1.71 1.27 -25.91
CA PHE A 274 -1.52 2.63 -26.42
C PHE A 274 -2.83 3.31 -26.86
N ASP A 275 -3.94 2.57 -26.90
CA ASP A 275 -5.28 3.13 -27.13
C ASP A 275 -5.81 3.81 -25.85
N TRP A 276 -5.39 3.37 -24.66
CA TRP A 276 -5.68 4.07 -23.38
C TRP A 276 -5.23 5.54 -23.38
N LEU A 277 -4.19 5.90 -24.15
CA LEU A 277 -3.72 7.28 -24.29
C LEU A 277 -4.78 8.23 -24.86
N ASP A 278 -5.71 7.72 -25.68
CA ASP A 278 -6.81 8.50 -26.29
C ASP A 278 -8.05 8.57 -25.40
N LYS A 279 -8.10 7.78 -24.32
CA LYS A 279 -9.25 7.76 -23.41
C LYS A 279 -9.48 9.13 -22.81
N GLU A 280 -10.71 9.64 -22.90
CA GLU A 280 -11.08 10.89 -22.23
C GLU A 280 -11.20 10.70 -20.72
N LEU A 281 -10.54 11.58 -19.98
CA LEU A 281 -10.62 11.75 -18.54
C LEU A 281 -10.89 13.23 -18.26
N ASN A 282 -11.94 13.56 -17.50
CA ASN A 282 -12.31 14.94 -17.18
C ASN A 282 -12.39 15.88 -18.42
N GLY A 283 -12.77 15.35 -19.59
CA GLY A 283 -12.89 16.10 -20.85
C GLY A 283 -11.59 16.28 -21.66
N LYS A 284 -10.53 15.53 -21.35
CA LYS A 284 -9.23 15.59 -22.05
C LYS A 284 -8.61 14.19 -22.19
N PRO A 285 -7.92 13.85 -23.30
CA PRO A 285 -7.21 12.57 -23.44
C PRO A 285 -6.17 12.33 -22.34
N ILE A 286 -6.01 11.08 -21.88
CA ILE A 286 -4.97 10.67 -20.91
C ILE A 286 -3.59 11.21 -21.29
N LEU A 287 -3.19 11.11 -22.56
CA LEU A 287 -1.88 11.59 -23.02
C LEU A 287 -1.65 13.09 -22.71
N ASP A 288 -2.69 13.91 -22.81
CA ASP A 288 -2.58 15.34 -22.57
C ASP A 288 -2.61 15.70 -21.08
N HIS A 289 -3.14 14.82 -20.20
CA HIS A 289 -2.93 14.93 -18.74
C HIS A 289 -1.49 14.58 -18.38
N LEU A 290 -0.95 13.51 -18.97
CA LEU A 290 0.45 13.11 -18.75
C LEU A 290 1.42 14.20 -19.20
N GLU A 291 1.13 14.91 -20.31
CA GLU A 291 1.91 16.07 -20.73
C GLU A 291 1.84 17.23 -19.73
N GLU A 292 0.67 17.56 -19.18
CA GLU A 292 0.54 18.60 -18.14
C GLU A 292 1.35 18.27 -16.89
N HIS A 293 1.34 17.02 -16.45
CA HIS A 293 2.18 16.58 -15.32
C HIS A 293 3.67 16.60 -15.65
N ALA A 294 4.07 16.12 -16.85
CA ALA A 294 5.47 16.14 -17.28
C ALA A 294 6.04 17.56 -17.42
N LEU A 295 5.22 18.52 -17.88
CA LEU A 295 5.60 19.93 -18.03
C LEU A 295 5.28 20.79 -16.79
N HIS A 296 4.74 20.22 -15.72
CA HIS A 296 4.37 20.98 -14.52
C HIS A 296 5.59 21.67 -13.86
N TRP A 297 6.80 21.18 -14.12
CA TRP A 297 8.06 21.75 -13.64
C TRP A 297 8.21 23.25 -13.98
N HIS A 298 7.69 23.69 -15.14
CA HIS A 298 7.68 25.10 -15.54
C HIS A 298 6.94 26.01 -14.56
N ASN A 299 5.91 25.50 -13.88
CA ASN A 299 5.18 26.26 -12.86
C ASN A 299 5.92 26.30 -11.51
N LEU A 300 6.87 25.39 -11.31
CA LEU A 300 7.67 25.25 -10.09
C LEU A 300 9.03 25.99 -10.20
N ASP A 301 9.40 26.50 -11.37
CA ASP A 301 10.58 27.39 -11.51
C ASP A 301 10.25 28.80 -11.01
N HIS A 302 9.97 28.91 -9.70
CA HIS A 302 9.63 30.16 -9.03
C HIS A 302 10.76 31.21 -9.07
N HIS A 303 11.99 30.78 -9.36
CA HIS A 303 13.20 31.61 -9.30
C HIS A 303 13.78 31.95 -10.68
N GLY A 304 13.33 31.28 -11.75
CA GLY A 304 13.86 31.46 -13.10
C GLY A 304 15.24 30.84 -13.29
N HIS A 305 15.56 29.81 -12.52
CA HIS A 305 16.82 29.06 -12.60
C HIS A 305 16.77 27.94 -13.64
N GLY A 306 15.58 27.64 -14.19
CA GLY A 306 15.36 26.50 -15.08
C GLY A 306 15.36 25.16 -14.35
N LEU A 307 14.91 25.16 -13.08
CA LEU A 307 14.78 24.00 -12.20
C LEU A 307 13.46 24.12 -11.41
N ALA A 308 12.81 23.00 -11.13
CA ALA A 308 11.64 22.95 -10.25
C ALA A 308 12.06 23.09 -8.77
N ASP A 309 11.50 24.10 -8.10
CA ASP A 309 11.43 24.20 -6.65
C ASP A 309 10.50 23.08 -6.13
N CYS A 310 11.13 22.05 -5.55
CA CYS A 310 10.42 20.92 -4.96
C CYS A 310 9.90 21.22 -3.55
N GLY A 311 10.01 22.45 -3.05
CA GLY A 311 9.53 22.88 -1.74
C GLY A 311 10.43 22.45 -0.57
N GLY A 312 9.86 22.51 0.64
CA GLY A 312 10.57 22.22 1.89
C GLY A 312 10.55 20.74 2.27
N VAL A 313 11.00 20.44 3.50
CA VAL A 313 11.10 19.06 4.04
C VAL A 313 9.78 18.27 3.90
N PHE A 314 8.63 18.91 4.07
CA PHE A 314 7.33 18.22 3.96
C PHE A 314 6.99 17.84 2.52
N ASN A 315 7.53 18.55 1.53
CA ASN A 315 7.36 18.23 0.11
C ASN A 315 8.37 17.19 -0.39
N LEU A 316 9.23 16.66 0.50
CA LEU A 316 10.40 15.83 0.21
C LEU A 316 10.64 14.79 1.34
N LEU A 317 9.57 14.13 1.80
CA LEU A 317 9.54 13.35 3.06
C LEU A 317 10.63 12.27 3.21
N GLU A 318 10.94 11.54 2.14
CA GLU A 318 11.92 10.46 2.15
C GLU A 318 13.36 10.94 1.84
N CYS A 319 13.57 12.25 1.67
CA CYS A 319 14.88 12.83 1.38
C CYS A 319 15.66 13.20 2.65
N VAL A 320 16.97 13.42 2.48
CA VAL A 320 17.79 14.07 3.51
C VAL A 320 17.22 15.47 3.75
N THR A 321 16.97 15.84 5.01
CA THR A 321 16.24 17.07 5.39
C THR A 321 16.91 18.39 4.96
N THR A 322 18.16 18.35 4.51
CA THR A 322 18.89 19.49 3.93
C THR A 322 18.75 19.61 2.41
N TYR A 323 18.21 18.59 1.73
CA TYR A 323 17.90 18.62 0.30
C TYR A 323 16.48 19.12 0.15
N ILE A 324 16.36 20.41 -0.13
CA ILE A 324 15.11 21.16 -0.31
C ILE A 324 15.22 22.05 -1.56
N HIS A 325 14.08 22.53 -2.04
CA HIS A 325 13.97 23.33 -3.26
C HIS A 325 14.46 22.59 -4.51
N GLU A 326 15.55 23.03 -5.14
CA GLU A 326 15.98 22.58 -6.48
C GLU A 326 16.74 21.24 -6.42
N VAL A 327 16.07 20.18 -5.95
CA VAL A 327 16.68 18.87 -5.72
C VAL A 327 16.98 18.18 -7.06
N ALA A 328 18.26 17.91 -7.33
CA ALA A 328 18.77 17.31 -8.57
C ALA A 328 18.06 15.99 -8.92
N GLY A 329 17.85 15.11 -7.94
CA GLY A 329 17.19 13.81 -8.16
C GLY A 329 15.72 13.94 -8.61
N PHE A 330 14.98 14.91 -8.09
CA PHE A 330 13.58 15.15 -8.48
C PHE A 330 13.50 15.82 -9.85
N ASN A 331 14.37 16.81 -10.11
CA ASN A 331 14.47 17.41 -11.45
C ASN A 331 14.88 16.38 -12.52
N ALA A 332 15.74 15.41 -12.20
CA ALA A 332 16.04 14.28 -13.08
C ALA A 332 14.81 13.36 -13.35
N LEU A 333 13.89 13.20 -12.39
CA LEU A 333 12.62 12.50 -12.62
C LEU A 333 11.71 13.28 -13.58
N TRP A 334 11.71 14.62 -13.58
CA TRP A 334 11.02 15.42 -14.58
C TRP A 334 11.63 15.27 -15.99
N VAL A 335 12.97 15.30 -16.12
CA VAL A 335 13.64 14.98 -17.41
C VAL A 335 13.18 13.63 -17.97
N ALA A 336 13.07 12.61 -17.11
CA ALA A 336 12.55 11.30 -17.50
C ALA A 336 11.06 11.35 -17.89
N ALA A 337 10.22 12.03 -17.11
CA ALA A 337 8.79 12.19 -17.39
C ALA A 337 8.51 12.87 -18.74
N ILE A 338 9.22 13.96 -19.05
CA ILE A 338 9.11 14.68 -20.33
C ILE A 338 9.49 13.75 -21.50
N ARG A 339 10.59 13.00 -21.37
CA ARG A 339 11.03 12.03 -22.39
C ARG A 339 10.07 10.85 -22.55
N HIS A 340 9.45 10.38 -21.47
CA HIS A 340 8.39 9.36 -21.55
C HIS A 340 7.18 9.85 -22.35
N VAL A 341 6.67 11.05 -22.06
CA VAL A 341 5.54 11.61 -22.81
C VAL A 341 5.91 11.94 -24.26
N ALA A 342 7.13 12.42 -24.52
CA ALA A 342 7.63 12.58 -25.88
C ALA A 342 7.59 11.26 -26.67
N SER A 343 7.95 10.14 -26.03
CA SER A 343 7.86 8.82 -26.68
C SER A 343 6.42 8.42 -27.02
N PHE A 344 5.44 8.75 -26.16
CA PHE A 344 4.01 8.52 -26.45
C PHE A 344 3.53 9.42 -27.59
N ARG A 345 3.94 10.70 -27.61
CA ARG A 345 3.65 11.62 -28.72
C ARG A 345 4.14 11.06 -30.05
N LYS A 346 5.35 10.48 -30.12
CA LYS A 346 5.85 9.77 -31.33
C LYS A 346 4.97 8.58 -31.71
N ILE A 347 4.57 7.75 -30.74
CA ILE A 347 3.65 6.62 -30.98
C ILE A 347 2.31 7.07 -31.56
N LYS A 348 1.80 8.25 -31.17
CA LYS A 348 0.59 8.87 -31.76
C LYS A 348 0.86 9.68 -33.04
N GLY A 349 2.06 9.61 -33.62
CA GLY A 349 2.44 10.33 -34.84
C GLY A 349 2.70 11.83 -34.67
N GLN A 350 2.75 12.33 -33.43
CA GLN A 350 2.92 13.75 -33.08
C GLN A 350 4.41 14.11 -32.94
N GLU A 351 5.19 13.79 -33.98
CA GLU A 351 6.67 13.90 -34.01
C GLU A 351 7.21 15.29 -33.67
N ASP A 352 6.58 16.36 -34.15
CA ASP A 352 7.08 17.72 -33.89
C ASP A 352 6.85 18.14 -32.44
N ARG A 353 5.71 17.75 -31.83
CA ARG A 353 5.48 17.96 -30.39
C ARG A 353 6.46 17.15 -29.54
N ALA A 354 6.74 15.91 -29.94
CA ALA A 354 7.76 15.10 -29.26
C ALA A 354 9.15 15.74 -29.31
N LYS A 355 9.57 16.32 -30.44
CA LYS A 355 10.85 17.04 -30.56
C LYS A 355 10.90 18.30 -29.71
N GLU A 356 9.78 19.00 -29.52
CA GLU A 356 9.70 20.14 -28.59
C GLU A 356 9.93 19.69 -27.15
N MET A 357 9.24 18.62 -26.72
CA MET A 357 9.41 18.03 -25.39
C MET A 357 10.83 17.49 -25.17
N GLU A 358 11.46 16.87 -26.18
CA GLU A 358 12.86 16.42 -26.08
C GLU A 358 13.83 17.58 -25.86
N ARG A 359 13.63 18.74 -26.52
CA ARG A 359 14.42 19.95 -26.25
C ARG A 359 14.21 20.50 -24.84
N ASP A 360 12.97 20.48 -24.34
CA ASP A 360 12.65 20.92 -22.99
C ASP A 360 13.34 20.04 -21.93
N ALA A 361 13.31 18.72 -22.13
CA ALA A 361 14.02 17.76 -21.31
C ALA A 361 15.55 17.95 -21.36
N ASP A 362 16.12 18.30 -22.52
CA ASP A 362 17.56 18.55 -22.67
C ASP A 362 18.00 19.86 -21.99
N ILE A 363 17.15 20.89 -21.99
CA ILE A 363 17.38 22.14 -21.23
C ILE A 363 17.39 21.85 -19.73
N LEU A 364 16.35 21.18 -19.22
CA LEU A 364 16.26 20.82 -17.80
C LEU A 364 17.41 19.89 -17.38
N LEU A 365 17.78 18.92 -18.21
CA LEU A 365 18.91 18.02 -17.95
C LEU A 365 20.23 18.78 -17.81
N LYS A 366 20.48 19.79 -18.65
CA LYS A 366 21.68 20.63 -18.53
C LYS A 366 21.73 21.29 -17.16
N ASN A 367 20.65 21.93 -16.74
CA ASN A 367 20.58 22.63 -15.46
C ASN A 367 20.72 21.66 -14.26
N VAL A 368 20.18 20.44 -14.38
CA VAL A 368 20.39 19.36 -13.38
C VAL A 368 21.85 18.94 -13.28
N LEU A 369 22.56 18.83 -14.41
CA LEU A 369 23.99 18.48 -14.41
C LEU A 369 24.85 19.61 -13.83
N ASP A 370 24.48 20.87 -14.03
CA ASP A 370 25.14 22.04 -13.46
C ASP A 370 25.06 22.09 -11.90
N LEU A 371 24.23 21.24 -11.27
CA LEU A 371 24.18 21.06 -9.80
C LEU A 371 25.28 20.12 -9.25
N TYR A 372 25.97 19.37 -10.12
CA TYR A 372 27.01 18.42 -9.71
C TYR A 372 28.40 19.04 -9.83
N CYS A 373 29.28 18.74 -8.87
CA CYS A 373 30.70 19.00 -9.00
C CYS A 373 31.34 18.10 -10.07
N GLU A 374 32.40 18.57 -10.74
CA GLU A 374 33.32 17.67 -11.45
C GLU A 374 33.93 16.66 -10.45
N GLY A 375 33.98 15.38 -10.85
CA GLY A 375 34.34 14.23 -10.00
C GLY A 375 35.74 13.66 -10.24
#